data_AF-A0A662VI21-F1
#
_entry.id   AF-A0A662VI21-F1
#
_cell.length_a   1.000
_cell.length_b   1.000
_cell.length_c   1.000
_cell.angle_alpha   90.00
_cell.angle_beta   90.00
_cell.angle_gamma   90.00
#
_symmetry.space_group_name_H-M   'P 1'
#
loop_
_entity.id
_entity.type
_entity.pdbx_description
1 polymer ?
#
loop_
_entity_poly.entity_id
_entity_poly.type
_entity_poly.pdbx_seq_one_letter_code
_entity_poly.pdbx_strand_id
1 'polypeptide(L)'
;MVKRLETIVPKEKSSWKYNILYSCPYVIVLGRTRISDYECVSVLPILNYRFNILLGKNNYRVVHNIPSDFPYKDLLINACRFFTGESKCINDLCDVFLYTYYYGGYIIFIKINNKLHPLNIEVVNSERLAFYFKPSDKTSIPEYSYDFLSLLGVALRLGDVDLVENLCKEPNCTYSSDSILLRTLNGELIITKKKHTKHVEDYYFIVPDNNPVRNVVKVE
;
A
#
# COMPACT_ATOMS: atom_id res chain seq x y z
N MET A 1 3.41 0.57 -24.40
CA MET A 1 3.62 2.00 -24.77
C MET A 1 3.82 2.78 -23.48
N VAL A 2 5.04 3.24 -23.19
CA VAL A 2 5.35 3.98 -21.93
C VAL A 2 4.79 5.39 -22.06
N LYS A 3 3.73 5.72 -21.30
CA LYS A 3 3.24 7.10 -21.21
C LYS A 3 4.33 7.95 -20.54
N ARG A 4 4.91 8.90 -21.29
CA ARG A 4 5.87 9.87 -20.77
C ARG A 4 5.17 10.72 -19.69
N LEU A 5 5.78 10.77 -18.51
CA LEU A 5 5.44 11.73 -17.47
C LEU A 5 5.75 13.14 -17.99
N GLU A 6 4.73 13.98 -18.10
CA GLU A 6 4.94 15.41 -18.34
C GLU A 6 5.54 16.02 -17.08
N THR A 7 6.81 16.44 -17.19
CA THR A 7 7.50 17.16 -16.12
C THR A 7 7.48 18.64 -16.50
N ILE A 8 6.60 19.43 -15.87
CA ILE A 8 6.67 20.89 -15.98
C ILE A 8 7.80 21.34 -15.04
N VAL A 9 8.97 21.67 -15.60
CA VAL A 9 10.09 22.26 -14.84
C VAL A 9 10.10 23.78 -15.11
N PRO A 10 9.79 24.63 -14.13
CA PRO A 10 9.93 26.07 -14.29
C PRO A 10 11.41 26.45 -14.45
N LYS A 11 11.72 27.25 -15.46
CA LYS A 11 13.01 27.93 -15.62
C LYS A 11 13.11 29.06 -14.60
N GLU A 12 13.64 28.80 -13.41
CA GLU A 12 14.31 29.82 -12.61
C GLU A 12 15.29 29.19 -11.61
N LYS A 13 16.58 29.56 -11.75
CA LYS A 13 17.69 29.11 -10.92
C LYS A 13 17.69 29.84 -9.56
N SER A 14 16.77 29.47 -8.68
CA SER A 14 17.12 29.36 -7.26
C SER A 14 16.91 27.91 -6.88
N SER A 15 17.98 27.23 -6.45
CA SER A 15 17.86 25.84 -6.00
C SER A 15 17.12 25.84 -4.68
N TRP A 16 15.79 25.78 -4.73
CA TRP A 16 14.96 25.57 -3.56
C TRP A 16 15.45 24.31 -2.84
N LYS A 17 15.72 24.42 -1.54
CA LYS A 17 16.20 23.32 -0.68
C LYS A 17 15.12 22.94 0.32
N TYR A 18 15.02 21.64 0.60
CA TYR A 18 14.21 21.11 1.68
C TYR A 18 15.12 20.59 2.79
N ASN A 19 14.65 20.66 4.03
CA ASN A 19 15.35 20.14 5.19
C ASN A 19 14.73 18.82 5.68
N ILE A 20 13.47 18.54 5.34
CA ILE A 20 12.75 17.32 5.74
C ILE A 20 12.02 16.76 4.52
N LEU A 21 12.09 15.45 4.34
CA LEU A 21 11.28 14.68 3.39
C LEU A 21 10.38 13.70 4.14
N TYR A 22 9.07 13.85 3.99
CA TYR A 22 8.08 12.82 4.31
C TYR A 22 7.77 12.03 3.03
N SER A 23 7.97 10.72 3.05
CA SER A 23 7.76 9.86 1.89
C SER A 23 6.74 8.76 2.19
N CYS A 24 5.49 8.99 1.80
CA CYS A 24 4.38 8.10 2.11
C CYS A 24 4.07 7.17 0.91
N PRO A 25 4.06 5.84 1.11
CA PRO A 25 3.69 4.90 0.05
C PRO A 25 2.18 4.97 -0.26
N TYR A 26 1.80 4.60 -1.48
CA TYR A 26 0.40 4.22 -1.75
C TYR A 26 0.07 2.94 -0.97
N VAL A 27 -1.14 2.83 -0.41
CA VAL A 27 -1.55 1.68 0.40
C VAL A 27 -2.72 0.98 -0.27
N ILE A 28 -2.55 -0.32 -0.55
CA ILE A 28 -3.65 -1.19 -0.99
C ILE A 28 -4.33 -1.73 0.26
N VAL A 29 -5.64 -1.53 0.40
CA VAL A 29 -6.43 -2.21 1.44
C VAL A 29 -6.93 -3.52 0.89
N LEU A 30 -6.30 -4.61 1.34
CA LEU A 30 -6.54 -5.95 0.84
C LEU A 30 -7.93 -6.43 1.20
N GLY A 31 -8.38 -6.18 2.43
CA GLY A 31 -9.71 -6.54 2.87
C GLY A 31 -9.89 -6.40 4.38
N ARG A 32 -11.06 -6.80 4.86
CA ARG A 32 -11.41 -6.82 6.29
C ARG A 32 -11.74 -8.23 6.76
N THR A 33 -11.61 -8.45 8.05
CA THR A 33 -12.06 -9.66 8.73
C THR A 33 -12.51 -9.33 10.16
N ARG A 34 -13.03 -10.32 10.89
CA ARG A 34 -13.38 -10.18 12.30
C ARG A 34 -12.76 -11.33 13.10
N ILE A 35 -12.25 -11.01 14.28
CA ILE A 35 -11.80 -11.98 15.28
C ILE A 35 -12.66 -11.74 16.51
N SER A 36 -13.61 -12.63 16.77
CA SER A 36 -14.67 -12.36 17.76
C SER A 36 -15.36 -11.02 17.44
N ASP A 37 -15.43 -10.09 18.39
CA ASP A 37 -16.07 -8.79 18.22
C ASP A 37 -15.16 -7.70 17.63
N TYR A 38 -13.90 -8.04 17.36
CA TYR A 38 -12.90 -7.08 16.89
C TYR A 38 -12.83 -7.03 15.37
N GLU A 39 -12.92 -5.82 14.81
CA GLU A 39 -12.71 -5.57 13.40
C GLU A 39 -11.22 -5.55 13.07
N CYS A 40 -10.86 -6.19 11.95
CA CYS A 40 -9.51 -6.22 11.45
C CYS A 40 -9.46 -5.74 10.01
N VAL A 41 -8.38 -5.05 9.63
CA VAL A 41 -8.13 -4.56 8.28
C VAL A 41 -6.73 -4.95 7.84
N SER A 42 -6.61 -5.54 6.66
CA SER A 42 -5.33 -5.94 6.08
C SER A 42 -4.92 -4.99 4.97
N VAL A 43 -3.63 -4.66 4.93
CA VAL A 43 -3.05 -3.69 3.98
C VAL A 43 -1.70 -4.11 3.45
N LEU A 44 -1.35 -3.53 2.29
CA LEU A 44 -0.06 -3.66 1.64
C LEU A 44 0.40 -2.30 1.10
N PRO A 45 1.42 -1.66 1.70
CA PRO A 45 2.04 -0.45 1.16
C PRO A 45 2.92 -0.76 -0.06
N ILE A 46 3.01 0.21 -0.97
CA ILE A 46 3.72 0.09 -2.25
C ILE A 46 4.93 1.03 -2.31
N LEU A 47 6.10 0.48 -2.60
CA LEU A 47 7.37 1.19 -2.65
C LEU A 47 7.48 2.14 -3.84
N ASN A 48 7.09 1.71 -5.03
CA ASN A 48 7.35 2.42 -6.27
C ASN A 48 6.27 3.45 -6.63
N TYR A 49 5.22 3.61 -5.81
CA TYR A 49 4.18 4.63 -5.99
C TYR A 49 3.99 5.39 -4.68
N ARG A 50 4.42 6.66 -4.67
CA ARG A 50 4.58 7.43 -3.45
C ARG A 50 4.14 8.86 -3.59
N PHE A 51 3.77 9.41 -2.44
CA PHE A 51 3.56 10.82 -2.21
C PHE A 51 4.68 11.37 -1.33
N ASN A 52 5.34 12.44 -1.78
CA ASN A 52 6.46 13.05 -1.08
C ASN A 52 6.13 14.50 -0.71
N ILE A 53 6.29 14.83 0.56
CA ILE A 53 6.24 16.21 1.06
C ILE A 53 7.65 16.64 1.40
N LEU A 54 8.15 17.63 0.68
CA LEU A 54 9.45 18.24 0.87
C LEU A 54 9.22 19.52 1.67
N LEU A 55 9.66 19.59 2.93
CA LEU A 55 9.54 20.79 3.76
C LEU A 55 10.80 21.67 3.67
N GLY A 56 10.62 22.91 3.24
CA GLY A 56 11.60 23.99 3.38
C GLY A 56 11.41 24.76 4.69
N LYS A 57 12.06 25.92 4.82
CA LYS A 57 11.95 26.75 6.04
C LYS A 57 10.53 27.26 6.30
N ASN A 58 9.86 27.78 5.26
CA ASN A 58 8.56 28.44 5.36
C ASN A 58 7.53 27.95 4.31
N ASN A 59 7.86 26.90 3.57
CA ASN A 59 7.00 26.37 2.52
C ASN A 59 7.23 24.87 2.35
N TYR A 60 6.35 24.21 1.61
CA TYR A 60 6.54 22.83 1.21
C TYR A 60 6.27 22.65 -0.27
N ARG A 61 6.86 21.59 -0.82
CA ARG A 61 6.57 21.10 -2.18
C ARG A 61 6.05 19.69 -2.10
N VAL A 62 5.09 19.40 -2.96
CA VAL A 62 4.49 18.08 -3.10
C VAL A 62 4.95 17.47 -4.41
N VAL A 63 5.48 16.26 -4.36
CA VAL A 63 5.89 15.49 -5.54
C VAL A 63 5.40 14.06 -5.39
N HIS A 64 4.72 13.52 -6.40
CA HIS A 64 4.27 12.13 -6.38
C HIS A 64 4.44 11.50 -7.75
N ASN A 65 4.54 10.18 -7.75
CA ASN A 65 4.53 9.37 -8.97
C ASN A 65 3.33 8.39 -9.01
N ILE A 66 2.35 8.58 -8.12
CA ILE A 66 1.08 7.84 -8.12
C ILE A 66 0.27 8.21 -9.38
N PRO A 67 -0.11 7.24 -10.23
CA PRO A 67 -0.94 7.46 -11.42
C PRO A 67 -2.30 8.07 -11.10
N SER A 68 -2.91 8.75 -12.08
CA SER A 68 -4.16 9.50 -11.89
C SER A 68 -5.40 8.61 -11.68
N ASP A 69 -5.35 7.38 -12.17
CA ASP A 69 -6.39 6.36 -12.06
C ASP A 69 -6.34 5.58 -10.73
N PHE A 70 -5.38 5.86 -9.85
CA PHE A 70 -5.33 5.24 -8.53
C PHE A 70 -6.35 5.90 -7.58
N PRO A 71 -7.29 5.13 -7.00
CA PRO A 71 -8.31 5.69 -6.13
C PRO A 71 -7.74 6.11 -4.78
N TYR A 72 -8.52 6.89 -4.02
CA TYR A 72 -8.19 7.33 -2.65
C TYR A 72 -6.88 8.12 -2.51
N LYS A 73 -6.35 8.68 -3.60
CA LYS A 73 -5.14 9.51 -3.60
C LYS A 73 -5.26 10.67 -2.60
N ASP A 74 -6.38 11.39 -2.59
CA ASP A 74 -6.58 12.53 -1.68
C ASP A 74 -6.56 12.11 -0.20
N LEU A 75 -7.11 10.93 0.11
CA LEU A 75 -7.09 10.40 1.48
C LEU A 75 -5.67 10.03 1.92
N LEU A 76 -4.88 9.41 1.04
CA LEU A 76 -3.46 9.11 1.30
C LEU A 76 -2.62 10.38 1.48
N ILE A 77 -2.89 11.41 0.68
CA ILE A 77 -2.27 12.74 0.79
C ILE A 77 -2.59 13.37 2.14
N ASN A 78 -3.87 13.32 2.56
CA ASN A 78 -4.30 13.85 3.85
C ASN A 78 -3.64 13.10 5.01
N ALA A 79 -3.58 11.76 4.96
CA ALA A 79 -2.85 10.97 5.94
C ALA A 79 -1.36 11.34 5.98
N CYS A 80 -0.72 11.58 4.83
CA CYS A 80 0.69 11.98 4.79
C CYS A 80 0.93 13.38 5.36
N ARG A 81 -0.01 14.32 5.14
CA ARG A 81 0.02 15.67 5.71
C ARG A 81 -0.18 15.69 7.23
N PHE A 82 -0.58 14.59 7.86
CA PHE A 82 -0.57 14.50 9.31
C PHE A 82 0.81 14.83 9.90
N PHE A 83 1.89 14.39 9.23
CA PHE A 83 3.26 14.64 9.68
C PHE A 83 3.70 16.11 9.59
N THR A 84 3.00 16.94 8.82
CA THR A 84 3.28 18.38 8.76
C THR A 84 2.50 19.17 9.82
N GLY A 85 1.60 18.53 10.56
CA GLY A 85 0.68 19.19 11.50
C GLY A 85 -0.48 19.93 10.84
N GLU A 86 -0.60 19.87 9.50
CA GLU A 86 -1.64 20.58 8.74
C GLU A 86 -2.96 19.81 8.64
N SER A 87 -2.94 18.50 8.90
CA SER A 87 -4.12 17.62 8.73
C SER A 87 -4.40 16.78 9.97
N LYS A 88 -5.66 16.44 10.16
CA LYS A 88 -6.12 15.44 11.13
C LYS A 88 -6.68 14.25 10.35
N CYS A 89 -6.40 13.03 10.80
CA CYS A 89 -7.14 11.86 10.35
C CYS A 89 -8.49 11.83 11.06
N ILE A 90 -9.58 11.86 10.29
CA ILE A 90 -10.95 12.00 10.80
C ILE A 90 -11.74 10.68 10.62
N ASN A 91 -11.23 9.74 9.83
CA ASN A 91 -11.88 8.45 9.57
C ASN A 91 -10.92 7.28 9.77
N ASP A 92 -11.49 6.11 10.02
CA ASP A 92 -10.73 4.86 10.30
C ASP A 92 -9.74 4.52 9.19
N LEU A 93 -10.10 4.76 7.93
CA LEU A 93 -9.26 4.46 6.78
C LEU A 93 -8.02 5.37 6.70
N CYS A 94 -8.14 6.63 7.11
CA CYS A 94 -7.01 7.54 7.26
C CYS A 94 -6.05 7.05 8.33
N ASP A 95 -6.56 6.58 9.47
CA ASP A 95 -5.73 6.01 10.53
C ASP A 95 -5.03 4.74 10.07
N VAL A 96 -5.70 3.87 9.31
CA VAL A 96 -5.09 2.70 8.67
C VAL A 96 -3.89 3.14 7.82
N PHE A 97 -4.05 4.13 6.95
CA PHE A 97 -2.96 4.63 6.11
C PHE A 97 -1.82 5.25 6.92
N LEU A 98 -2.15 6.11 7.88
CA LEU A 98 -1.17 6.74 8.77
C LEU A 98 -0.34 5.70 9.52
N TYR A 99 -0.96 4.70 10.14
CA TYR A 99 -0.23 3.64 10.84
C TYR A 99 0.58 2.77 9.88
N THR A 100 0.07 2.50 8.68
CA THR A 100 0.82 1.76 7.65
C THR A 100 2.15 2.42 7.33
N TYR A 101 2.22 3.75 7.32
CA TYR A 101 3.45 4.50 7.05
C TYR A 101 4.55 4.29 8.10
N TYR A 102 4.24 3.72 9.26
CA TYR A 102 5.23 3.41 10.31
C TYR A 102 5.75 1.97 10.28
N TYR A 103 5.02 1.00 9.72
CA TYR A 103 5.34 -0.43 9.91
C TYR A 103 5.90 -1.12 8.66
N GLY A 104 5.47 -0.75 7.45
CA GLY A 104 5.85 -1.46 6.23
C GLY A 104 5.42 -2.95 6.23
N GLY A 105 5.66 -3.64 5.11
CA GLY A 105 5.30 -5.04 4.90
C GLY A 105 3.79 -5.26 4.72
N TYR A 106 3.38 -6.52 4.72
CA TYR A 106 1.99 -6.92 4.84
C TYR A 106 1.54 -6.73 6.29
N ILE A 107 0.43 -6.02 6.52
CA ILE A 107 -0.02 -5.71 7.88
C ILE A 107 -1.48 -6.12 8.04
N ILE A 108 -1.82 -6.71 9.19
CA ILE A 108 -3.18 -6.83 9.68
C ILE A 108 -3.29 -5.94 10.92
N PHE A 109 -4.16 -4.94 10.87
CA PHE A 109 -4.55 -4.15 12.04
C PHE A 109 -5.77 -4.74 12.71
N ILE A 110 -5.85 -4.65 14.03
CA ILE A 110 -7.03 -4.93 14.85
C ILE A 110 -7.52 -3.65 15.53
N LYS A 111 -8.83 -3.42 15.56
CA LYS A 111 -9.44 -2.26 16.20
C LYS A 111 -9.92 -2.60 17.61
N ILE A 112 -9.26 -2.04 18.63
CA ILE A 112 -9.58 -2.22 20.06
C ILE A 112 -9.87 -0.85 20.66
N ASN A 113 -11.01 -0.68 21.33
CA ASN A 113 -11.41 0.59 21.94
C ASN A 113 -11.34 1.79 20.96
N ASN A 114 -11.80 1.58 19.72
CA ASN A 114 -11.71 2.54 18.61
C ASN A 114 -10.29 2.98 18.21
N LYS A 115 -9.25 2.21 18.58
CA LYS A 115 -7.87 2.46 18.16
C LYS A 115 -7.35 1.28 17.37
N LEU A 116 -6.57 1.57 16.32
CA LEU A 116 -5.92 0.54 15.51
C LEU A 116 -4.60 0.13 16.17
N HIS A 117 -4.40 -1.17 16.25
CA HIS A 117 -3.17 -1.79 16.73
C HIS A 117 -2.67 -2.79 15.68
N PRO A 118 -1.36 -2.88 15.41
CA PRO A 118 -0.84 -3.92 14.55
C PRO A 118 -1.05 -5.28 15.24
N LEU A 119 -1.73 -6.19 14.55
CA LEU A 119 -1.94 -7.57 14.99
C LEU A 119 -0.89 -8.51 14.37
N ASN A 120 -0.67 -8.36 13.06
CA ASN A 120 0.35 -9.11 12.34
C ASN A 120 1.11 -8.17 11.39
N ILE A 121 2.43 -8.31 11.31
CA ILE A 121 3.30 -7.60 10.38
C ILE A 121 4.26 -8.62 9.77
N GLU A 122 4.19 -8.81 8.46
CA GLU A 122 5.00 -9.76 7.72
C GLU A 122 5.81 -9.04 6.64
N VAL A 123 7.11 -9.32 6.59
CA VAL A 123 7.97 -8.87 5.48
C VAL A 123 7.58 -9.64 4.23
N VAL A 124 7.45 -8.96 3.10
CA VAL A 124 7.06 -9.59 1.83
C VAL A 124 8.29 -9.97 1.02
N ASN A 125 8.40 -11.23 0.60
CA ASN A 125 9.51 -11.73 -0.21
C ASN A 125 9.36 -11.31 -1.68
N SER A 126 9.78 -10.07 -1.95
CA SER A 126 9.81 -9.49 -3.29
C SER A 126 10.94 -10.04 -4.17
N GLU A 127 11.79 -10.95 -3.68
CA GLU A 127 12.77 -11.65 -4.51
C GLU A 127 12.13 -12.82 -5.25
N ARG A 128 11.19 -13.53 -4.62
CA ARG A 128 10.51 -14.71 -5.16
C ARG A 128 9.15 -14.41 -5.79
N LEU A 129 8.51 -13.32 -5.39
CA LEU A 129 7.18 -12.92 -5.86
C LEU A 129 7.20 -11.67 -6.75
N ALA A 130 6.27 -11.61 -7.70
CA ALA A 130 5.92 -10.43 -8.48
C ALA A 130 4.47 -10.02 -8.19
N PHE A 131 4.22 -8.71 -8.23
CA PHE A 131 2.95 -8.12 -7.84
C PHE A 131 2.45 -7.17 -8.93
N TYR A 132 1.17 -7.27 -9.24
CA TYR A 132 0.52 -6.49 -10.28
C TYR A 132 -0.79 -5.92 -9.76
N PHE A 133 -1.03 -4.63 -9.95
CA PHE A 133 -2.21 -3.95 -9.45
C PHE A 133 -2.99 -3.29 -10.57
N LYS A 134 -4.31 -3.54 -10.59
CA LYS A 134 -5.26 -2.87 -11.46
C LYS A 134 -6.19 -2.00 -10.62
N PRO A 135 -6.06 -0.67 -10.66
CA PRO A 135 -6.93 0.24 -9.92
C PRO A 135 -8.39 0.08 -10.29
N SER A 136 -9.28 0.26 -9.31
CA SER A 136 -10.73 0.31 -9.54
C SER A 136 -11.41 1.11 -8.43
N ASP A 137 -12.40 1.92 -8.78
CA ASP A 137 -13.20 2.71 -7.84
C ASP A 137 -14.28 1.87 -7.11
N LYS A 138 -13.93 0.64 -6.70
CA LYS A 138 -14.87 -0.20 -5.95
C LYS A 138 -15.18 0.46 -4.61
N THR A 139 -16.45 0.40 -4.21
CA THR A 139 -16.96 1.15 -3.05
C THR A 139 -16.96 0.36 -1.74
N SER A 140 -16.74 -0.96 -1.78
CA SER A 140 -16.78 -1.83 -0.60
C SER A 140 -15.46 -2.54 -0.33
N ILE A 141 -15.08 -2.60 0.95
CA ILE A 141 -13.93 -3.37 1.41
C ILE A 141 -14.31 -4.86 1.33
N PRO A 142 -13.58 -5.69 0.57
CA PRO A 142 -13.85 -7.12 0.49
C PRO A 142 -13.61 -7.80 1.84
N GLU A 143 -14.45 -8.78 2.16
CA GLU A 143 -14.32 -9.60 3.35
C GLU A 143 -13.55 -10.88 3.03
N TYR A 144 -12.67 -11.25 3.97
CA TYR A 144 -11.93 -12.51 3.96
C TYR A 144 -11.94 -13.16 5.35
N SER A 145 -11.69 -14.47 5.42
CA SER A 145 -11.43 -15.10 6.73
C SER A 145 -10.11 -14.64 7.32
N TYR A 146 -10.01 -14.64 8.65
CA TYR A 146 -8.75 -14.35 9.33
C TYR A 146 -7.69 -15.38 8.99
N ASP A 147 -8.06 -16.66 8.90
CA ASP A 147 -7.15 -17.74 8.54
C ASP A 147 -6.53 -17.50 7.16
N PHE A 148 -7.33 -17.06 6.18
CA PHE A 148 -6.83 -16.68 4.87
C PHE A 148 -5.85 -15.51 4.94
N LEU A 149 -6.21 -14.41 5.59
CA LEU A 149 -5.34 -13.22 5.68
C LEU A 149 -4.04 -13.53 6.44
N SER A 150 -4.14 -14.26 7.55
CA SER A 150 -2.97 -14.67 8.33
C SER A 150 -2.04 -15.57 7.51
N LEU A 151 -2.58 -16.59 6.83
CA LEU A 151 -1.78 -17.50 6.00
C LEU A 151 -1.24 -16.79 4.75
N LEU A 152 -1.96 -15.81 4.20
CA LEU A 152 -1.47 -14.95 3.13
C LEU A 152 -0.22 -14.19 3.59
N GLY A 153 -0.22 -13.60 4.78
CA GLY A 153 0.98 -12.96 5.34
C GLY A 153 2.19 -13.92 5.38
N VAL A 154 1.98 -15.15 5.85
CA VAL A 154 3.02 -16.19 5.87
C VAL A 154 3.48 -16.56 4.46
N ALA A 155 2.55 -16.74 3.52
CA ALA A 155 2.84 -17.06 2.12
C ALA A 155 3.67 -15.96 1.45
N LEU A 156 3.34 -14.70 1.70
CA LEU A 156 4.09 -13.54 1.20
C LEU A 156 5.50 -13.50 1.77
N ARG A 157 5.69 -13.82 3.06
CA ARG A 157 7.01 -13.88 3.69
C ARG A 157 7.89 -15.01 3.15
N LEU A 158 7.32 -16.19 2.95
CA LEU A 158 8.08 -17.35 2.44
C LEU A 158 8.30 -17.27 0.93
N GLY A 159 7.53 -16.43 0.23
CA GLY A 159 7.52 -16.35 -1.22
C GLY A 159 6.87 -17.59 -1.85
N ASP A 160 5.86 -18.15 -1.17
CA ASP A 160 5.20 -19.40 -1.55
C ASP A 160 3.67 -19.21 -1.55
N VAL A 161 3.14 -18.81 -2.70
CA VAL A 161 1.70 -18.56 -2.89
C VAL A 161 0.85 -19.83 -2.89
N ASP A 162 1.45 -21.02 -2.98
CA ASP A 162 0.68 -22.28 -2.99
C ASP A 162 0.10 -22.56 -1.60
N LEU A 163 0.71 -21.99 -0.55
CA LEU A 163 0.21 -22.08 0.82
C LEU A 163 -1.24 -21.58 0.96
N VAL A 164 -1.66 -20.64 0.10
CA VAL A 164 -3.03 -20.10 0.13
C VAL A 164 -3.95 -20.72 -0.93
N GLU A 165 -3.49 -21.68 -1.74
CA GLU A 165 -4.29 -22.32 -2.79
C GLU A 165 -5.64 -22.83 -2.26
N ASN A 166 -5.58 -23.60 -1.17
CA ASN A 166 -6.77 -24.21 -0.56
C ASN A 166 -7.72 -23.20 0.09
N LEU A 167 -7.20 -22.02 0.47
CA LEU A 167 -7.98 -20.95 1.10
C LEU A 167 -8.50 -19.93 0.08
N CYS A 168 -7.97 -19.91 -1.15
CA CYS A 168 -8.51 -19.12 -2.26
C CYS A 168 -9.82 -19.68 -2.85
N LYS A 169 -10.57 -20.43 -2.05
CA LYS A 169 -11.99 -20.76 -2.28
C LYS A 169 -12.93 -19.63 -1.82
N GLU A 170 -12.38 -18.60 -1.18
CA GLU A 170 -13.13 -17.42 -0.77
C GLU A 170 -13.62 -16.60 -1.98
N PRO A 171 -14.80 -15.94 -1.88
CA PRO A 171 -15.45 -15.27 -3.02
C PRO A 171 -14.63 -14.12 -3.63
N ASN A 172 -13.65 -13.62 -2.90
CA ASN A 172 -12.80 -12.50 -3.30
C ASN A 172 -11.38 -12.91 -3.71
N CYS A 173 -11.04 -14.21 -3.66
CA CYS A 173 -9.79 -14.76 -4.18
C CYS A 173 -10.04 -15.69 -5.38
N THR A 174 -9.17 -15.61 -6.38
CA THR A 174 -9.04 -16.64 -7.42
C THR A 174 -7.60 -17.14 -7.43
N TYR A 175 -7.41 -18.47 -7.37
CA TYR A 175 -6.10 -19.10 -7.57
C TYR A 175 -6.02 -19.74 -8.97
N SER A 176 -4.90 -19.57 -9.66
CA SER A 176 -4.61 -20.24 -10.92
C SER A 176 -3.11 -20.44 -11.11
N SER A 177 -2.67 -21.70 -11.24
CA SER A 177 -1.35 -22.10 -11.76
C SER A 177 -0.18 -21.22 -11.26
N ASP A 178 0.00 -21.10 -9.94
CA ASP A 178 1.02 -20.26 -9.27
C ASP A 178 0.71 -18.76 -9.14
N SER A 179 -0.53 -18.34 -9.32
CA SER A 179 -0.95 -16.94 -9.15
C SER A 179 -2.22 -16.84 -8.32
N ILE A 180 -2.27 -15.84 -7.44
CA ILE A 180 -3.49 -15.41 -6.75
C ILE A 180 -3.93 -14.06 -7.29
N LEU A 181 -5.24 -13.92 -7.51
CA LEU A 181 -5.93 -12.67 -7.78
C LEU A 181 -6.80 -12.35 -6.56
N LEU A 182 -6.55 -11.20 -5.95
CA LEU A 182 -7.30 -10.69 -4.81
C LEU A 182 -8.09 -9.46 -5.23
N ARG A 183 -9.38 -9.44 -4.90
CA ARG A 183 -10.14 -8.19 -4.88
C ARG A 183 -9.70 -7.38 -3.68
N THR A 184 -9.55 -6.08 -3.86
CA THR A 184 -9.14 -5.13 -2.82
C THR A 184 -10.12 -3.96 -2.82
N LEU A 185 -10.10 -3.12 -1.78
CA LEU A 185 -10.90 -1.88 -1.79
C LEU A 185 -10.53 -1.01 -3.00
N ASN A 186 -9.23 -0.94 -3.30
CA ASN A 186 -8.67 0.01 -4.26
C ASN A 186 -8.56 -0.55 -5.70
N GLY A 187 -8.96 -1.81 -5.94
CA GLY A 187 -8.67 -2.48 -7.21
C GLY A 187 -8.52 -3.99 -7.11
N GLU A 188 -7.69 -4.55 -7.97
CA GLU A 188 -7.38 -5.98 -8.04
C GLU A 188 -5.86 -6.18 -7.95
N LEU A 189 -5.43 -7.10 -7.10
CA LEU A 189 -4.03 -7.41 -6.85
C LEU A 189 -3.74 -8.83 -7.31
N ILE A 190 -2.82 -8.98 -8.25
CA ILE A 190 -2.25 -10.27 -8.64
C ILE A 190 -0.90 -10.45 -7.95
N ILE A 191 -0.70 -11.63 -7.38
CA ILE A 191 0.56 -12.05 -6.77
C ILE A 191 0.96 -13.37 -7.40
N THR A 192 2.17 -13.43 -7.97
CA THR A 192 2.63 -14.59 -8.75
C THR A 192 4.08 -14.90 -8.42
N LYS A 193 4.50 -16.16 -8.60
CA LYS A 193 5.93 -16.54 -8.48
C LYS A 193 6.73 -15.92 -9.63
N LYS A 194 7.85 -15.26 -9.35
CA LYS A 194 8.65 -14.55 -10.37
C LYS A 194 9.09 -15.41 -11.55
N LYS A 195 9.39 -16.70 -11.31
CA LYS A 195 9.75 -17.66 -12.35
C LYS A 195 8.67 -17.84 -13.44
N HIS A 196 7.43 -17.41 -13.19
CA HIS A 196 6.30 -17.51 -14.12
C HIS A 196 5.81 -16.13 -14.60
N THR A 197 6.63 -15.10 -14.44
CA THR A 197 6.28 -13.73 -14.80
C THR A 197 6.04 -13.61 -16.31
N LYS A 198 4.78 -13.45 -16.71
CA LYS A 198 4.39 -12.87 -18.00
C LYS A 198 3.93 -11.44 -17.75
N HIS A 199 4.14 -10.55 -18.72
CA HIS A 199 3.53 -9.23 -18.65
C HIS A 199 2.01 -9.42 -18.51
N VAL A 200 1.44 -8.88 -17.43
CA VAL A 200 -0.02 -8.89 -17.23
C VAL A 200 -0.55 -7.59 -17.84
N GLU A 201 -1.18 -7.70 -19.00
CA GLU A 201 -1.79 -6.55 -19.68
C GLU A 201 -2.80 -5.85 -18.77
N ASP A 202 -2.85 -4.52 -18.82
CA ASP A 202 -3.70 -3.64 -18.00
C ASP A 202 -3.38 -3.55 -16.49
N TYR A 203 -2.26 -4.11 -16.03
CA TYR A 203 -1.85 -3.99 -14.63
C TYR A 203 -0.55 -3.20 -14.48
N TYR A 204 -0.47 -2.42 -13.39
CA TYR A 204 0.75 -1.78 -12.94
C TYR A 204 1.62 -2.77 -12.18
N PHE A 205 2.89 -2.87 -12.54
CA PHE A 205 3.84 -3.59 -11.69
C PHE A 205 4.08 -2.81 -10.40
N ILE A 206 3.91 -3.47 -9.26
CA ILE A 206 4.12 -2.87 -7.93
C ILE A 206 5.24 -3.60 -7.19
N VAL A 207 5.91 -2.89 -6.32
CA VAL A 207 6.89 -3.45 -5.39
C VAL A 207 6.37 -3.23 -3.98
N PRO A 208 6.08 -4.29 -3.20
CA PRO A 208 5.70 -4.15 -1.80
C PRO A 208 6.75 -3.35 -1.02
N ASP A 209 6.28 -2.48 -0.14
CA ASP A 209 7.15 -1.68 0.71
C ASP A 209 7.41 -2.38 2.05
N ASN A 210 8.58 -2.98 2.24
CA ASN A 210 8.96 -3.64 3.49
C ASN A 210 9.58 -2.72 4.55
N ASN A 211 9.78 -1.42 4.31
CA ASN A 211 10.59 -0.61 5.24
C ASN A 211 9.73 0.29 6.14
N PRO A 212 9.76 0.10 7.47
CA PRO A 212 9.06 0.95 8.44
C PRO A 212 9.62 2.38 8.61
N VAL A 213 10.91 2.60 8.33
CA VAL A 213 11.62 3.82 8.74
C VAL A 213 11.68 4.83 7.59
N ARG A 214 10.71 5.76 7.48
CA ARG A 214 10.68 6.69 6.30
C ARG A 214 10.24 8.13 6.54
N ASN A 215 10.03 8.54 7.79
CA ASN A 215 9.36 9.82 8.00
C ASN A 215 10.27 11.04 8.10
N VAL A 216 11.60 10.93 8.23
CA VAL A 216 12.46 12.12 8.20
C VAL A 216 13.82 11.78 7.64
N VAL A 217 14.09 12.15 6.39
CA VAL A 217 15.48 12.36 5.95
C VAL A 217 15.77 13.84 6.14
N LYS A 218 16.58 14.16 7.16
CA LYS A 218 17.14 15.50 7.29
C LYS A 218 18.32 15.60 6.32
N VAL A 219 18.18 16.45 5.30
CA VAL A 219 19.27 16.72 4.36
C VAL A 219 19.99 17.95 4.87
N GLU A 220 21.26 17.80 5.25
CA GLU A 220 22.15 18.91 5.67
C GLU A 220 22.81 19.58 4.47
#